data_AF-A0A834IK91-F1
#
_entry.id   AF-A0A834IK91-F1
#
_cell.length_a   1.000
_cell.length_b   1.000
_cell.length_c   1.000
_cell.angle_alpha   90.00
_cell.angle_beta   90.00
_cell.angle_gamma   90.00
#
_symmetry.space_group_name_H-M   'P 1'
#
loop_
_entity.id
_entity.type
_entity.pdbx_description
1 polymer ?
#
loop_
_entity_poly.entity_id
_entity_poly.type
_entity_poly.pdbx_seq_one_letter_code
_entity_poly.pdbx_strand_id
1 'polypeptide(L)'
;MTTSVRLESKEIQICLIIWISTVLYCIYNFFIISQKYFLNFHDSFDDFVEGWGLFGSRKRDKADFEWETITFLVQNLSPYFLVYVGTNEFLRYKNVTQKNIQFIQIIFSLTLVYVVASYKGLMHILLQLVSMLDMWSLCGYGYLMGQLFHIKYVVLYGLSTSLTSFENIKVPHLPRCIGRVHLYSDMWKYFDPGLHTFLKGCIFIPCYSKTHNKFLSSFLCFLFVYVWHGIEDYILIWAVMNYSGVCLESLARYLYINMLKTCKFWQRLQKDNLDRMQCVLAAPLLSMSAISNFYFFAGKDVGDIFWNKAIGSGWMCQLAIFSILYCCCRISNKLRHIQAHMM
;
A
#
# COMPACT_ATOMS: atom_id res chain seq x y z
N MET A 1 17.26 4.98 -24.54
CA MET A 1 17.55 6.19 -23.75
C MET A 1 16.79 6.10 -22.44
N THR A 2 17.48 5.74 -21.35
CA THR A 2 16.92 5.73 -20.00
C THR A 2 16.78 7.17 -19.52
N THR A 3 15.57 7.73 -19.61
CA THR A 3 15.26 9.03 -19.02
C THR A 3 15.28 8.89 -17.51
N SER A 4 16.40 9.21 -16.87
CA SER A 4 16.46 9.28 -15.42
C SER A 4 15.46 10.33 -14.93
N VAL A 5 14.57 9.93 -14.03
CA VAL A 5 13.57 10.82 -13.44
C VAL A 5 14.30 11.81 -12.54
N ARG A 6 14.57 13.01 -13.02
CA ARG A 6 15.19 14.06 -12.22
C ARG A 6 14.14 14.72 -11.32
N LEU A 7 14.29 14.58 -10.01
CA LEU A 7 13.49 15.33 -9.03
C LEU A 7 14.06 16.76 -8.97
N GLU A 8 13.59 17.63 -9.85
CA GLU A 8 14.19 18.95 -10.10
C GLU A 8 14.04 19.96 -8.96
N SER A 9 13.08 19.77 -8.05
CA SER A 9 12.84 20.70 -6.93
C SER A 9 13.53 20.22 -5.65
N LYS A 10 14.31 21.11 -5.01
CA LYS A 10 14.91 20.89 -3.67
C LYS A 10 13.86 20.50 -2.64
N GLU A 11 12.66 21.08 -2.73
CA GLU A 11 11.54 20.74 -1.84
C GLU A 11 11.13 19.26 -1.98
N ILE A 12 11.07 18.74 -3.21
CA ILE A 12 10.67 17.35 -3.47
C ILE A 12 11.75 16.39 -2.97
N GLN A 13 13.02 16.75 -3.12
CA GLN A 13 14.14 15.98 -2.56
C GLN A 13 14.09 15.95 -1.03
N ILE A 14 13.83 17.09 -0.38
CA ILE A 14 13.63 17.17 1.06
C ILE A 14 12.42 16.32 1.49
N CYS A 15 11.29 16.43 0.79
CA CYS A 15 10.11 15.61 1.07
C CYS A 15 10.43 14.12 0.94
N LEU A 16 11.20 13.72 -0.07
CA LEU A 16 11.64 12.33 -0.26
C LEU A 16 12.50 11.85 0.89
N ILE A 17 13.49 12.65 1.32
CA ILE A 17 14.36 12.33 2.45
C ILE A 17 13.52 12.21 3.73
N ILE A 18 12.65 13.19 4.01
CA ILE A 18 11.77 13.15 5.20
C ILE A 18 10.90 11.90 5.16
N TRP A 19 10.26 11.61 4.02
CA TRP A 19 9.38 10.45 3.88
C TRP A 19 10.13 9.14 4.11
N ILE A 20 11.24 8.91 3.39
CA ILE A 20 12.02 7.68 3.51
C ILE A 20 12.61 7.54 4.92
N SER A 21 13.25 8.57 5.45
CA SER A 21 13.84 8.54 6.79
C SER A 21 12.80 8.29 7.87
N THR A 22 11.61 8.87 7.75
CA THR A 22 10.51 8.62 8.70
C THR A 22 10.00 7.19 8.60
N VAL A 23 9.80 6.67 7.39
CA VAL A 23 9.40 5.26 7.21
C VAL A 23 10.42 4.33 7.85
N LEU A 24 11.72 4.56 7.60
CA LEU A 24 12.80 3.78 8.21
C LEU A 24 12.83 3.92 9.73
N TYR A 25 12.61 5.13 10.27
CA TYR A 25 12.53 5.39 11.70
C TYR A 25 11.34 4.68 12.36
N CYS A 26 10.16 4.71 11.76
CA CYS A 26 8.98 3.97 12.24
C CYS A 26 9.23 2.46 12.26
N ILE A 27 9.86 1.91 11.21
CA ILE A 27 10.26 0.50 11.16
C ILE A 27 11.29 0.19 12.26
N TYR A 28 12.25 1.08 12.49
CA TYR A 28 13.26 0.92 13.54
C TYR A 28 12.66 0.97 14.95
N ASN A 29 11.72 1.87 15.23
CA ASN A 29 11.02 1.93 16.51
C ASN A 29 10.24 0.64 16.77
N PHE A 30 9.49 0.18 15.76
CA PHE A 30 8.80 -1.11 15.82
C PHE A 30 9.78 -2.24 16.14
N PHE A 31 10.94 -2.26 15.48
CA PHE A 31 11.99 -3.25 15.70
C PHE A 31 12.58 -3.21 17.13
N ILE A 32 12.89 -2.03 17.67
CA ILE A 32 13.42 -1.91 19.04
C ILE A 32 12.41 -2.33 20.09
N ILE A 33 11.16 -1.86 19.94
CA ILE A 33 10.11 -2.16 20.90
C ILE A 33 9.84 -3.66 20.90
N SER A 34 9.72 -4.28 19.72
CA SER A 34 9.67 -5.74 19.59
C SER A 34 10.82 -6.42 20.36
N GLN A 35 12.06 -5.95 20.21
CA GLN A 35 13.23 -6.54 20.86
C GLN A 35 13.18 -6.48 22.39
N LYS A 36 12.75 -5.36 22.98
CA LYS A 36 12.68 -5.19 24.45
C LYS A 36 11.69 -6.16 25.09
N TYR A 37 10.55 -6.38 24.44
CA TYR A 37 9.57 -7.35 24.90
C TYR A 37 10.09 -8.78 24.79
N PHE A 38 10.77 -9.10 23.68
CA PHE A 38 11.29 -10.43 23.41
C PHE A 38 12.44 -10.85 24.34
N LEU A 39 13.32 -9.91 24.73
CA LEU A 39 14.45 -10.21 25.62
C LEU A 39 14.04 -10.50 27.06
N ASN A 40 12.96 -9.89 27.55
CA ASN A 40 12.45 -10.06 28.91
C ASN A 40 11.31 -11.08 29.00
N PHE A 41 11.00 -11.76 27.89
CA PHE A 41 9.95 -12.76 27.86
C PHE A 41 10.42 -14.02 28.59
N HIS A 42 9.68 -14.43 29.63
CA HIS A 42 9.95 -15.68 30.34
C HIS A 42 9.39 -16.84 29.50
N ASP A 43 10.29 -17.60 28.89
CA ASP A 43 9.97 -18.72 28.01
C ASP A 43 9.57 -19.96 28.82
N SER A 44 8.34 -19.97 29.31
CA SER A 44 7.81 -21.08 30.12
C SER A 44 7.53 -22.36 29.32
N PHE A 45 7.49 -22.27 27.99
CA PHE A 45 7.06 -23.35 27.10
C PHE A 45 8.20 -23.87 26.20
N ASP A 46 9.41 -23.33 26.37
CA ASP A 46 10.58 -23.61 25.51
C ASP A 46 10.30 -23.30 24.04
N ASP A 47 9.64 -22.18 23.78
CA ASP A 47 9.18 -21.75 22.47
C ASP A 47 10.26 -21.01 21.68
N PHE A 48 11.40 -20.64 22.28
CA PHE A 48 12.44 -19.86 21.59
C PHE A 48 13.81 -20.57 21.50
N VAL A 49 14.42 -20.51 20.32
CA VAL A 49 15.79 -20.99 20.01
C VAL A 49 16.75 -19.84 19.75
N GLU A 50 18.04 -20.14 19.57
CA GLU A 50 19.00 -19.15 19.11
C GLU A 50 18.66 -18.68 17.67
N GLY A 51 18.67 -17.38 17.48
CA GLY A 51 18.34 -16.70 16.23
C GLY A 51 19.52 -16.58 15.29
N TRP A 52 19.36 -15.78 14.23
CA TRP A 52 20.30 -15.82 13.10
C TRP A 52 21.58 -15.06 13.45
N GLY A 53 22.75 -15.67 13.16
CA GLY A 53 24.05 -15.15 13.57
C GLY A 53 24.40 -13.71 13.12
N LEU A 54 23.78 -13.21 12.05
CA LEU A 54 23.94 -11.83 11.58
C LEU A 54 23.31 -10.76 12.49
N PHE A 55 22.34 -11.13 13.33
CA PHE A 55 21.61 -10.22 14.22
C PHE A 55 21.96 -10.43 15.71
N GLY A 56 23.07 -11.12 15.99
CA GLY A 56 23.56 -11.43 17.34
C GLY A 56 22.83 -12.58 18.03
N SER A 57 23.03 -12.73 19.34
CA SER A 57 22.46 -13.77 20.24
C SER A 57 20.96 -13.57 20.54
N ARG A 58 20.18 -13.15 19.53
CA ARG A 58 18.74 -12.98 19.67
C ARG A 58 18.06 -14.32 19.73
N LYS A 59 17.00 -14.43 20.51
CA LYS A 59 16.12 -15.59 20.49
C LYS A 59 15.17 -15.50 19.29
N ARG A 60 14.90 -16.63 18.65
CA ARG A 60 13.98 -16.83 17.53
C ARG A 60 12.86 -17.75 18.00
N ASP A 61 11.62 -17.36 17.78
CA ASP A 61 10.46 -18.20 18.09
C ASP A 61 10.46 -19.44 17.17
N LYS A 62 10.37 -20.64 17.75
CA LYS A 62 10.20 -21.94 17.06
C LYS A 62 8.81 -22.54 17.28
N ALA A 63 8.04 -22.05 18.26
CA ALA A 63 6.67 -22.51 18.50
C ALA A 63 5.66 -21.77 17.62
N ASP A 64 6.04 -20.55 17.21
CA ASP A 64 5.39 -19.83 16.14
C ASP A 64 5.66 -20.54 14.80
N PHE A 65 4.74 -21.45 14.45
CA PHE A 65 4.69 -22.12 13.15
C PHE A 65 4.76 -21.12 11.98
N GLU A 66 4.27 -19.90 12.17
CA GLU A 66 4.27 -18.82 11.18
C GLU A 66 5.67 -18.21 11.01
N TRP A 67 6.43 -18.05 12.10
CA TRP A 67 7.82 -17.56 12.04
C TRP A 67 8.83 -18.63 11.60
N GLU A 68 8.60 -19.90 11.92
CA GLU A 68 9.32 -21.02 11.29
C GLU A 68 9.03 -21.07 9.79
N THR A 69 7.76 -20.88 9.40
CA THR A 69 7.38 -20.78 7.99
C THR A 69 8.01 -19.54 7.35
N ILE A 70 7.98 -18.34 7.94
CA ILE A 70 8.61 -17.13 7.39
C ILE A 70 10.13 -17.27 7.34
N THR A 71 10.76 -17.87 8.35
CA THR A 71 12.20 -18.15 8.35
C THR A 71 12.54 -19.14 7.25
N PHE A 72 11.76 -20.21 7.09
CA PHE A 72 11.84 -21.13 5.98
C PHE A 72 11.62 -20.42 4.64
N LEU A 73 10.65 -19.53 4.52
CA LEU A 73 10.38 -18.74 3.33
C LEU A 73 11.54 -17.78 3.02
N VAL A 74 12.07 -17.04 3.98
CA VAL A 74 13.16 -16.09 3.74
C VAL A 74 14.45 -16.84 3.45
N GLN A 75 14.79 -17.90 4.17
CA GLN A 75 15.97 -18.71 3.89
C GLN A 75 15.85 -19.49 2.57
N ASN A 76 14.65 -19.98 2.23
CA ASN A 76 14.39 -20.72 0.99
C ASN A 76 13.79 -19.86 -0.14
N LEU A 77 13.66 -18.54 -0.02
CA LEU A 77 13.23 -17.64 -1.11
C LEU A 77 14.19 -16.48 -1.30
N SER A 78 14.96 -16.04 -0.30
CA SER A 78 15.98 -15.00 -0.50
C SER A 78 17.09 -15.41 -1.48
N PRO A 79 17.58 -16.67 -1.52
CA PRO A 79 18.51 -17.10 -2.56
C PRO A 79 17.85 -17.02 -3.93
N TYR A 80 16.58 -17.40 -4.01
CA TYR A 80 15.79 -17.36 -5.24
C TYR A 80 15.56 -15.92 -5.69
N PHE A 81 15.25 -14.99 -4.78
CA PHE A 81 15.08 -13.57 -5.10
C PHE A 81 16.39 -12.93 -5.56
N LEU A 82 17.51 -13.23 -4.90
CA LEU A 82 18.84 -12.77 -5.32
C LEU A 82 19.24 -13.37 -6.68
N VAL A 83 18.94 -14.65 -6.91
CA VAL A 83 19.10 -15.30 -8.21
C VAL A 83 18.16 -14.67 -9.25
N TYR A 84 16.93 -14.32 -8.90
CA TYR A 84 15.98 -13.66 -9.82
C TYR A 84 16.47 -12.27 -10.24
N VAL A 85 16.92 -11.46 -9.27
CA VAL A 85 17.47 -10.13 -9.55
C VAL A 85 18.76 -10.26 -10.36
N GLY A 86 19.70 -11.13 -9.92
CA GLY A 86 20.96 -11.36 -10.63
C GLY A 86 20.78 -11.93 -12.03
N THR A 87 19.87 -12.89 -12.20
CA THR A 87 19.54 -13.48 -13.51
C THR A 87 18.87 -12.46 -14.41
N ASN A 88 17.95 -11.64 -13.89
CA ASN A 88 17.34 -10.57 -14.70
C ASN A 88 18.35 -9.52 -15.15
N GLU A 89 19.23 -9.07 -14.25
CA GLU A 89 20.26 -8.09 -14.61
C GLU A 89 21.31 -8.69 -15.55
N PHE A 90 21.68 -9.96 -15.38
CA PHE A 90 22.56 -10.68 -16.29
C PHE A 90 21.93 -10.90 -17.67
N LEU A 91 20.66 -11.30 -17.74
CA LEU A 91 19.94 -11.50 -19.02
C LEU A 91 19.73 -10.18 -19.77
N ARG A 92 19.47 -9.08 -19.04
CA ARG A 92 19.44 -7.71 -19.59
C ARG A 92 20.80 -7.31 -20.12
N TYR A 93 21.88 -7.55 -19.36
CA TYR A 93 23.26 -7.30 -19.79
C TYR A 93 23.64 -8.11 -21.05
N LYS A 94 23.14 -9.34 -21.18
CA LYS A 94 23.35 -10.21 -22.34
C LYS A 94 22.43 -9.91 -23.53
N ASN A 95 21.62 -8.84 -23.47
CA ASN A 95 20.63 -8.48 -24.50
C ASN A 95 19.72 -9.66 -24.90
N VAL A 96 19.38 -10.53 -23.93
CA VAL A 96 18.44 -11.62 -24.15
C VAL A 96 17.08 -11.04 -24.52
N THR A 97 16.41 -11.66 -25.50
CA THR A 97 15.13 -11.17 -25.98
C THR A 97 14.11 -11.08 -24.84
N GLN A 98 13.33 -9.99 -24.82
CA GLN A 98 12.35 -9.71 -23.78
C GLN A 98 11.42 -10.89 -23.50
N LYS A 99 11.10 -11.68 -24.52
CA LYS A 99 10.26 -12.89 -24.46
C LYS A 99 10.87 -14.00 -23.58
N ASN A 100 12.18 -14.22 -23.65
CA ASN A 100 12.85 -15.26 -22.87
C ASN A 100 13.05 -14.81 -21.41
N ILE A 101 13.29 -13.51 -21.19
CA ILE A 101 13.32 -12.92 -19.84
C ILE A 101 11.95 -13.09 -19.16
N GLN A 102 10.86 -12.78 -19.88
CA GLN A 102 9.50 -12.96 -19.39
C GLN A 102 9.18 -14.44 -19.06
N PHE A 103 9.64 -15.39 -19.89
CA PHE A 103 9.44 -16.81 -19.63
C PHE A 103 10.11 -17.29 -18.33
N ILE A 104 11.34 -16.85 -18.07
CA ILE A 104 12.06 -17.16 -16.83
C ILE A 104 11.39 -16.50 -15.61
N GLN A 105 10.87 -15.27 -15.78
CA GLN A 105 10.12 -14.57 -14.73
C GLN A 105 8.79 -15.27 -14.39
N ILE A 106 8.11 -15.87 -15.37
CA ILE A 106 6.86 -16.63 -15.18
C ILE A 106 7.12 -17.88 -14.34
N ILE A 107 8.14 -18.67 -14.71
CA ILE A 107 8.50 -19.89 -13.97
C ILE A 107 8.88 -19.56 -12.52
N PHE A 108 9.67 -18.49 -12.34
CA PHE A 108 10.05 -18.04 -11.01
C PHE A 108 8.84 -17.60 -10.15
N SER A 109 7.92 -16.86 -10.75
CA SER A 109 6.71 -16.36 -10.07
C SER A 109 5.74 -17.49 -9.70
N LEU A 110 5.64 -18.52 -10.54
CA LEU A 110 4.84 -19.72 -10.28
C LEU A 110 5.34 -20.48 -9.04
N THR A 111 6.66 -20.67 -8.93
CA THR A 111 7.29 -21.33 -7.78
C THR A 111 7.09 -20.54 -6.48
N LEU A 112 7.13 -19.21 -6.54
CA LEU A 112 6.91 -18.33 -5.39
C LEU A 112 5.45 -18.33 -4.91
N VAL A 113 4.48 -18.32 -5.83
CA VAL A 113 3.05 -18.36 -5.51
C VAL A 113 2.65 -19.68 -4.85
N TYR A 114 3.18 -20.80 -5.33
CA TYR A 114 2.96 -22.13 -4.74
C TYR A 114 3.41 -22.19 -3.27
N VAL A 115 4.49 -21.48 -2.94
CA VAL A 115 5.10 -21.47 -1.60
C VAL A 115 4.42 -20.51 -0.62
N VAL A 116 3.74 -19.46 -1.11
CA VAL A 116 3.11 -18.40 -0.27
C VAL A 116 1.62 -18.67 0.04
N ALA A 117 0.97 -19.61 -0.65
CA ALA A 117 -0.49 -19.78 -0.66
C ALA A 117 -1.16 -20.24 0.66
N SER A 118 -0.42 -20.51 1.74
CA SER A 118 -0.96 -20.96 3.04
C SER A 118 -0.80 -19.93 4.18
N TYR A 119 -1.03 -18.63 3.92
CA TYR A 119 -0.77 -17.51 4.84
C TYR A 119 -1.97 -17.03 5.70
N LYS A 120 -3.15 -17.67 5.63
CA LYS A 120 -4.37 -17.19 6.32
C LYS A 120 -4.31 -17.30 7.86
N GLY A 121 -3.38 -18.07 8.44
CA GLY A 121 -3.18 -18.15 9.90
C GLY A 121 -2.53 -16.89 10.52
N LEU A 122 -1.61 -16.28 9.75
CA LEU A 122 -0.67 -15.21 10.18
C LEU A 122 -1.32 -13.93 10.73
N MET A 123 -2.58 -13.67 10.39
CA MET A 123 -3.25 -12.43 10.79
C MET A 123 -3.97 -12.53 12.14
N HIS A 124 -4.17 -13.74 12.68
CA HIS A 124 -4.90 -13.92 13.93
C HIS A 124 -4.00 -13.87 15.19
N ILE A 125 -2.69 -14.15 15.08
CA ILE A 125 -1.80 -14.30 16.23
C ILE A 125 -1.14 -12.97 16.68
N LEU A 126 -0.95 -12.00 15.78
CA LEU A 126 -0.33 -10.70 16.10
C LEU A 126 -1.22 -9.71 16.88
N LEU A 127 -2.51 -10.02 17.08
CA LEU A 127 -3.52 -9.09 17.62
C LEU A 127 -3.19 -8.55 19.02
N GLN A 128 -2.59 -9.38 19.89
CA GLN A 128 -2.28 -9.00 21.27
C GLN A 128 -1.09 -8.03 21.39
N LEU A 129 -0.21 -7.96 20.39
CA LEU A 129 0.96 -7.06 20.40
C LEU A 129 0.63 -5.67 19.84
N VAL A 130 -0.32 -5.57 18.89
CA VAL A 130 -0.69 -4.31 18.22
C VAL A 130 -1.26 -3.28 19.21
N SER A 131 -2.02 -3.75 20.20
CA SER A 131 -2.64 -2.89 21.22
C SER A 131 -1.60 -2.16 22.08
N MET A 132 -0.38 -2.68 22.20
CA MET A 132 0.71 -2.08 23.01
C MET A 132 1.65 -1.16 22.23
N LEU A 133 1.59 -1.15 20.88
CA LEU A 133 2.50 -0.35 20.05
C LEU A 133 2.26 1.17 20.20
N ASP A 134 3.29 1.97 20.40
CA ASP A 134 3.13 3.43 20.29
C ASP A 134 2.79 3.85 18.85
N MET A 135 2.35 5.10 18.66
CA MET A 135 1.86 5.56 17.35
C MET A 135 2.90 5.42 16.23
N TRP A 136 4.20 5.60 16.51
CA TRP A 136 5.24 5.51 15.49
C TRP A 136 5.48 4.05 15.06
N SER A 137 5.53 3.15 16.03
CA SER A 137 5.62 1.70 15.77
C SER A 137 4.39 1.18 15.04
N LEU A 138 3.21 1.69 15.40
CA LEU A 138 1.95 1.35 14.75
C LEU A 138 1.91 1.82 13.29
N CYS A 139 2.41 3.03 12.99
CA CYS A 139 2.60 3.50 11.62
C CYS A 139 3.55 2.60 10.82
N GLY A 140 4.65 2.13 11.43
CA GLY A 140 5.59 1.19 10.81
C GLY A 140 4.93 -0.15 10.48
N TYR A 141 4.22 -0.73 11.45
CA TYR A 141 3.43 -1.94 11.29
C TYR A 141 2.39 -1.81 10.15
N GLY A 142 1.62 -0.72 10.16
CA GLY A 142 0.60 -0.45 9.14
C GLY A 142 1.19 -0.31 7.73
N TYR A 143 2.34 0.37 7.61
CA TYR A 143 3.02 0.51 6.32
C TYR A 143 3.52 -0.84 5.78
N LEU A 144 4.16 -1.65 6.62
CA LEU A 144 4.63 -2.98 6.24
C LEU A 144 3.47 -3.89 5.82
N MET A 145 2.39 -3.89 6.59
CA MET A 145 1.18 -4.64 6.30
C MET A 145 0.58 -4.24 4.93
N GLY A 146 0.49 -2.93 4.64
CA GLY A 146 0.05 -2.45 3.34
C GLY A 146 1.00 -2.88 2.19
N GLN A 147 2.32 -2.84 2.40
CA GLN A 147 3.29 -3.26 1.38
C GLN A 147 3.21 -4.76 1.09
N LEU A 148 3.03 -5.59 2.12
CA LEU A 148 2.81 -7.02 1.97
C LEU A 148 1.51 -7.29 1.19
N PHE A 149 0.43 -6.58 1.52
CA PHE A 149 -0.83 -6.66 0.78
C PHE A 149 -0.62 -6.29 -0.70
N HIS A 150 0.08 -5.19 -0.99
CA HIS A 150 0.40 -4.80 -2.36
C HIS A 150 1.24 -5.84 -3.12
N ILE A 151 2.34 -6.34 -2.53
CA ILE A 151 3.22 -7.33 -3.17
C ILE A 151 2.45 -8.61 -3.51
N LYS A 152 1.59 -9.09 -2.60
CA LYS A 152 0.71 -10.23 -2.85
C LYS A 152 -0.08 -10.06 -4.16
N TYR A 153 -0.72 -8.91 -4.37
CA TYR A 153 -1.51 -8.67 -5.58
C TYR A 153 -0.66 -8.42 -6.83
N VAL A 154 0.51 -7.79 -6.69
CA VAL A 154 1.45 -7.67 -7.81
C VAL A 154 1.86 -9.05 -8.32
N VAL A 155 2.13 -9.99 -7.42
CA VAL A 155 2.51 -11.37 -7.78
C VAL A 155 1.31 -12.12 -8.39
N LEU A 156 0.14 -12.10 -7.75
CA LEU A 156 -1.06 -12.78 -8.24
C LEU A 156 -1.52 -12.27 -9.62
N TYR A 157 -1.58 -10.95 -9.78
CA TYR A 157 -1.95 -10.33 -11.07
C TYR A 157 -0.81 -10.48 -12.08
N GLY A 158 0.44 -10.41 -11.64
CA GLY A 158 1.63 -10.67 -12.46
C GLY A 158 1.57 -12.04 -13.12
N LEU A 159 1.20 -13.07 -12.36
CA LEU A 159 1.07 -14.42 -12.87
C LEU A 159 -0.01 -14.52 -13.96
N SER A 160 -1.25 -14.16 -13.62
CA SER A 160 -2.39 -14.25 -14.54
C SER A 160 -2.18 -13.42 -15.81
N THR A 161 -1.71 -12.17 -15.68
CA THR A 161 -1.44 -11.30 -16.82
C THR A 161 -0.28 -11.80 -17.68
N SER A 162 0.74 -12.43 -17.09
CA SER A 162 1.85 -12.99 -17.88
C SER A 162 1.42 -14.20 -18.70
N LEU A 163 0.57 -15.08 -18.15
CA LEU A 163 0.01 -16.22 -18.89
C LEU A 163 -0.86 -15.75 -20.04
N THR A 164 -1.78 -14.82 -19.80
CA THR A 164 -2.64 -14.27 -20.85
C THR A 164 -1.86 -13.47 -21.89
N SER A 165 -0.81 -12.76 -21.48
CA SER A 165 0.08 -12.05 -22.41
C SER A 165 0.90 -13.00 -23.28
N PHE A 166 1.22 -14.22 -22.82
CA PHE A 166 1.90 -15.24 -23.64
C PHE A 166 1.06 -15.65 -24.85
N GLU A 167 -0.26 -15.62 -24.72
CA GLU A 167 -1.22 -15.84 -25.81
C GLU A 167 -1.48 -14.58 -26.66
N ASN A 168 -0.68 -13.52 -26.48
CA ASN A 168 -0.83 -12.21 -27.13
C ASN A 168 -2.16 -11.51 -26.83
N ILE A 169 -2.84 -11.87 -25.74
CA ILE A 169 -4.05 -11.17 -25.29
C ILE A 169 -3.62 -9.92 -24.54
N LYS A 170 -4.27 -8.78 -24.85
CA LYS A 170 -4.00 -7.51 -24.19
C LYS A 170 -4.47 -7.57 -22.73
N VAL A 171 -3.52 -7.49 -21.81
CA VAL A 171 -3.77 -7.53 -20.37
C VAL A 171 -3.75 -6.14 -19.72
N PRO A 172 -4.46 -5.95 -18.58
CA PRO A 172 -4.33 -4.74 -17.79
C PRO A 172 -2.93 -4.60 -17.19
N HIS A 173 -2.62 -3.40 -16.71
CA HIS A 173 -1.40 -3.14 -15.97
C HIS A 173 -1.45 -3.73 -14.56
N LEU A 174 -0.28 -3.97 -13.97
CA LEU A 174 -0.16 -4.43 -12.58
C LEU A 174 -0.51 -3.32 -11.57
N PRO A 175 -0.84 -3.69 -10.32
CA PRO A 175 -1.11 -2.74 -9.26
C PRO A 175 0.00 -1.70 -9.14
N ARG A 176 -0.38 -0.43 -9.00
CA ARG A 176 0.60 0.62 -8.67
C ARG A 176 1.03 0.48 -7.22
N CYS A 177 2.32 0.73 -6.98
CA CYS A 177 2.87 0.80 -5.62
C CYS A 177 2.06 1.75 -4.74
N ILE A 178 1.57 1.25 -3.61
CA ILE A 178 0.75 2.00 -2.67
C ILE A 178 1.49 3.23 -2.11
N GLY A 179 2.83 3.17 -2.00
CA GLY A 179 3.67 4.31 -1.60
C GLY A 179 3.75 5.43 -2.66
N ARG A 180 3.16 5.22 -3.84
CA ARG A 180 3.08 6.19 -4.94
C ARG A 180 1.65 6.67 -5.19
N VAL A 181 0.66 6.29 -4.37
CA VAL A 181 -0.75 6.65 -4.56
C VAL A 181 -1.27 7.32 -3.30
N HIS A 182 -1.76 8.56 -3.44
CA HIS A 182 -2.31 9.32 -2.31
C HIS A 182 -3.80 9.69 -2.47
N LEU A 183 -4.36 9.58 -3.68
CA LEU A 183 -5.76 9.91 -3.97
C LEU A 183 -6.62 8.65 -3.93
N TYR A 184 -7.82 8.76 -3.37
CA TYR A 184 -8.79 7.66 -3.36
C TYR A 184 -9.15 7.25 -4.79
N SER A 185 -9.41 8.22 -5.66
CA SER A 185 -9.77 7.91 -7.05
C SER A 185 -8.66 7.18 -7.81
N ASP A 186 -7.39 7.48 -7.51
CA ASP A 186 -6.26 6.77 -8.10
C ASP A 186 -6.08 5.37 -7.50
N MET A 187 -6.28 5.21 -6.18
CA MET A 187 -6.21 3.90 -5.51
C MET A 187 -7.21 2.93 -6.14
N TRP A 188 -8.48 3.33 -6.25
CA TRP A 188 -9.53 2.51 -6.85
C TRP A 188 -9.30 2.23 -8.33
N LYS A 189 -8.63 3.12 -9.07
CA LYS A 189 -8.40 2.94 -10.50
C LYS A 189 -7.18 2.07 -10.83
N TYR A 190 -6.14 2.13 -10.00
CA TYR A 190 -4.82 1.62 -10.34
C TYR A 190 -4.30 0.54 -9.39
N PHE A 191 -4.97 0.27 -8.27
CA PHE A 191 -4.63 -0.88 -7.43
C PHE A 191 -5.19 -2.17 -8.04
N ASP A 192 -6.49 -2.18 -8.40
CA ASP A 192 -7.14 -3.29 -9.10
C ASP A 192 -7.85 -2.80 -10.38
N PRO A 193 -7.13 -2.74 -11.51
CA PRO A 193 -7.69 -2.28 -12.77
C PRO A 193 -8.80 -3.19 -13.32
N GLY A 194 -8.76 -4.49 -12.98
CA GLY A 194 -9.75 -5.47 -13.41
C GLY A 194 -11.09 -5.20 -12.75
N LEU A 195 -11.09 -5.16 -11.41
CA LEU A 195 -12.27 -4.81 -10.61
C LEU A 195 -12.80 -3.43 -10.99
N HIS A 196 -11.94 -2.42 -11.11
CA HIS A 196 -12.37 -1.08 -11.52
C HIS A 196 -13.07 -1.06 -12.88
N THR A 197 -12.55 -1.81 -13.85
CA THR A 197 -13.15 -1.90 -15.19
C THR A 197 -14.52 -2.58 -15.13
N PHE A 198 -14.64 -3.66 -14.37
CA PHE A 198 -15.90 -4.34 -14.10
C PHE A 198 -16.93 -3.40 -13.45
N LEU A 199 -16.60 -2.78 -12.32
CA LEU A 199 -17.49 -1.85 -11.62
C LEU A 199 -17.93 -0.71 -12.53
N LYS A 200 -16.99 -0.14 -13.30
CA LYS A 200 -17.29 0.95 -14.21
C LYS A 200 -18.23 0.55 -15.34
N GLY A 201 -17.96 -0.58 -15.99
CA GLY A 201 -18.71 -1.06 -17.15
C GLY A 201 -20.08 -1.63 -16.79
N CYS A 202 -20.15 -2.39 -15.70
CA CYS A 202 -21.35 -3.14 -15.33
C CYS A 202 -22.29 -2.36 -14.39
N ILE A 203 -21.77 -1.45 -13.56
CA ILE A 203 -22.56 -0.77 -12.52
C ILE A 203 -22.57 0.74 -12.74
N PHE A 204 -21.40 1.38 -12.71
CA PHE A 204 -21.31 2.84 -12.67
C PHE A 204 -21.91 3.52 -13.91
N ILE A 205 -21.46 3.13 -15.12
CA ILE A 205 -21.92 3.74 -16.37
C ILE A 205 -23.42 3.49 -16.59
N PRO A 206 -23.94 2.24 -16.50
CA PRO A 206 -25.36 1.99 -16.65
C PRO A 206 -26.21 2.79 -15.65
N CYS A 207 -25.83 2.83 -14.37
CA CYS A 207 -26.56 3.60 -13.36
C CYS A 207 -26.49 5.11 -13.63
N TYR A 208 -25.32 5.62 -14.01
CA TYR A 208 -25.14 7.05 -14.27
C TYR A 208 -25.92 7.49 -15.51
N SER A 209 -26.01 6.65 -16.53
CA SER A 209 -26.78 6.94 -17.75
C SER A 209 -28.29 7.13 -17.47
N LYS A 210 -28.82 6.48 -16.43
CA LYS A 210 -30.23 6.57 -16.04
C LYS A 210 -30.51 7.66 -15.01
N THR A 211 -29.60 7.84 -14.05
CA THR A 211 -29.85 8.71 -12.88
C THR A 211 -29.17 10.08 -12.99
N HIS A 212 -28.16 10.21 -13.85
CA HIS A 212 -27.24 11.35 -13.92
C HIS A 212 -26.59 11.75 -12.59
N ASN A 213 -26.62 10.87 -11.58
CA ASN A 213 -26.09 11.14 -10.25
C ASN A 213 -24.82 10.31 -9.99
N LYS A 214 -23.65 10.98 -10.03
CA LYS A 214 -22.35 10.33 -9.82
C LYS A 214 -22.22 9.73 -8.41
N PHE A 215 -22.78 10.37 -7.40
CA PHE A 215 -22.69 9.91 -6.01
C PHE A 215 -23.50 8.64 -5.80
N LEU A 216 -24.70 8.56 -6.40
CA LEU A 216 -25.53 7.36 -6.38
C LEU A 216 -24.90 6.21 -7.16
N SER A 217 -24.39 6.46 -8.37
CA SER A 217 -23.70 5.42 -9.14
C SER A 217 -22.46 4.89 -8.44
N SER A 218 -21.68 5.77 -7.79
CA SER A 218 -20.53 5.35 -6.98
C SER A 218 -20.99 4.56 -5.75
N PHE A 219 -22.06 5.00 -5.07
CA PHE A 219 -22.62 4.29 -3.91
C PHE A 219 -22.99 2.85 -4.26
N LEU A 220 -23.67 2.63 -5.39
CA LEU A 220 -24.03 1.29 -5.83
C LEU A 220 -22.81 0.41 -6.12
N CYS A 221 -21.71 0.97 -6.63
CA CYS A 221 -20.45 0.23 -6.77
C CYS A 221 -19.92 -0.21 -5.40
N PHE A 222 -19.90 0.68 -4.41
CA PHE A 222 -19.43 0.36 -3.05
C PHE A 222 -20.35 -0.63 -2.33
N LEU A 223 -21.67 -0.52 -2.55
CA LEU A 223 -22.65 -1.48 -2.03
C LEU A 223 -22.42 -2.88 -2.62
N PHE A 224 -22.19 -2.98 -3.93
CA PHE A 224 -21.84 -4.24 -4.56
C PHE A 224 -20.54 -4.82 -3.99
N VAL A 225 -19.49 -4.00 -3.87
CA VAL A 225 -18.19 -4.42 -3.34
C VAL A 225 -18.33 -4.91 -1.89
N TYR A 226 -19.11 -4.24 -1.06
CA TYR A 226 -19.42 -4.67 0.30
C TYR A 226 -20.07 -6.06 0.32
N VAL A 227 -21.15 -6.25 -0.43
CA VAL A 227 -21.85 -7.55 -0.51
C VAL A 227 -20.94 -8.64 -1.07
N TRP A 228 -20.12 -8.32 -2.07
CA TRP A 228 -19.20 -9.27 -2.71
C TRP A 228 -18.08 -9.75 -1.79
N HIS A 229 -17.52 -8.86 -0.96
CA HIS A 229 -16.47 -9.21 -0.01
C HIS A 229 -16.98 -9.95 1.22
N GLY A 230 -18.26 -9.79 1.56
CA GLY A 230 -18.89 -10.37 2.74
C GLY A 230 -19.56 -9.29 3.60
N ILE A 231 -20.72 -9.61 4.14
CA ILE A 231 -21.53 -8.68 4.97
C ILE A 231 -20.99 -8.72 6.40
N GLU A 232 -19.79 -8.18 6.59
CA GLU A 232 -19.09 -8.10 7.88
C GLU A 232 -18.87 -6.65 8.31
N ASP A 233 -18.80 -6.40 9.62
CA ASP A 233 -18.69 -5.05 10.19
C ASP A 233 -17.43 -4.30 9.70
N TYR A 234 -16.29 -4.97 9.67
CA TYR A 234 -15.03 -4.35 9.23
C TYR A 234 -15.03 -4.03 7.73
N ILE A 235 -15.75 -4.82 6.91
CA ILE A 235 -15.90 -4.57 5.48
C ILE A 235 -16.87 -3.39 5.28
N LEU A 236 -17.94 -3.31 6.07
CA LEU A 236 -18.86 -2.17 6.05
C LEU A 236 -18.13 -0.86 6.37
N ILE A 237 -17.35 -0.84 7.47
CA ILE A 237 -16.56 0.33 7.88
C ILE A 237 -15.61 0.74 6.74
N TRP A 238 -14.84 -0.20 6.19
CA TRP A 238 -13.93 0.06 5.08
C TRP A 238 -14.66 0.64 3.85
N ALA A 239 -15.79 0.04 3.45
CA ALA A 239 -16.57 0.47 2.29
C ALA A 239 -17.16 1.87 2.48
N VAL A 240 -17.71 2.17 3.66
CA VAL A 240 -18.26 3.49 4.00
C VAL A 240 -17.17 4.55 4.04
N MET A 241 -16.02 4.27 4.65
CA MET A 241 -14.89 5.20 4.70
C MET A 241 -14.36 5.49 3.29
N ASN A 242 -14.21 4.47 2.44
CA ASN A 242 -13.74 4.66 1.07
C ASN A 242 -14.75 5.41 0.19
N TYR A 243 -16.05 5.09 0.30
CA TYR A 243 -17.09 5.83 -0.39
C TYR A 243 -17.07 7.31 0.00
N SER A 244 -17.04 7.58 1.31
CA SER A 244 -16.97 8.93 1.86
C SER A 244 -15.72 9.67 1.38
N GLY A 245 -14.55 9.01 1.37
CA GLY A 245 -13.30 9.54 0.86
C GLY A 245 -13.37 9.94 -0.62
N VAL A 246 -13.96 9.09 -1.47
CA VAL A 246 -14.19 9.40 -2.89
C VAL A 246 -15.16 10.57 -3.06
N CYS A 247 -16.23 10.64 -2.27
CA CYS A 247 -17.18 11.75 -2.30
C CYS A 247 -16.53 13.07 -1.90
N LEU A 248 -15.76 13.08 -0.81
CA LEU A 248 -15.02 14.24 -0.33
C LEU A 248 -13.98 14.70 -1.35
N GLU A 249 -13.23 13.77 -1.96
CA GLU A 249 -12.28 14.10 -3.02
C GLU A 249 -12.98 14.74 -4.23
N SER A 250 -14.14 14.21 -4.63
CA SER A 250 -14.93 14.76 -5.74
C SER A 250 -15.48 16.16 -5.43
N LEU A 251 -15.99 16.36 -4.21
CA LEU A 251 -16.49 17.66 -3.76
C LEU A 251 -15.35 18.69 -3.66
N ALA A 252 -14.22 18.32 -3.07
CA ALA A 252 -13.04 19.18 -2.98
C ALA A 252 -12.54 19.59 -4.37
N ARG A 253 -12.53 18.66 -5.34
CA ARG A 253 -12.19 18.96 -6.74
C ARG A 253 -13.18 19.94 -7.38
N TYR A 254 -14.48 19.76 -7.14
CA TYR A 254 -15.50 20.69 -7.64
C TYR A 254 -15.31 22.10 -7.07
N LEU A 255 -15.17 22.21 -5.74
CA LEU A 255 -14.93 23.47 -5.06
C LEU A 255 -13.65 24.15 -5.54
N TYR A 256 -12.56 23.39 -5.69
CA TYR A 256 -11.30 23.87 -6.22
C TYR A 256 -11.44 24.47 -7.63
N ILE A 257 -12.09 23.75 -8.55
CA ILE A 257 -12.33 24.25 -9.92
C ILE A 257 -13.21 25.50 -9.90
N ASN A 258 -14.24 25.53 -9.04
CA ASN A 258 -15.12 26.67 -8.93
C ASN A 258 -14.37 27.91 -8.40
N MET A 259 -13.57 27.75 -7.34
CA MET A 259 -12.75 28.83 -6.78
C MET A 259 -11.74 29.39 -7.80
N LEU A 260 -11.11 28.52 -8.60
CA LEU A 260 -10.23 28.95 -9.68
C LEU A 260 -10.98 29.75 -10.76
N LYS A 261 -12.24 29.46 -11.03
CA LYS A 261 -13.03 30.19 -12.03
C LYS A 261 -13.53 31.53 -11.50
N THR A 262 -13.99 31.59 -10.25
CA THR A 262 -14.70 32.75 -9.70
C THR A 262 -13.77 33.80 -9.09
N CYS A 263 -12.57 33.43 -8.64
CA CYS A 263 -11.72 34.32 -7.86
C CYS A 263 -10.33 34.53 -8.49
N LYS A 264 -10.07 35.79 -8.88
CA LYS A 264 -8.81 36.22 -9.51
C LYS A 264 -7.57 35.97 -8.64
N PHE A 265 -7.71 35.93 -7.32
CA PHE A 265 -6.60 35.60 -6.41
C PHE A 265 -6.05 34.20 -6.69
N TRP A 266 -6.93 33.19 -6.75
CA TRP A 266 -6.53 31.80 -7.00
C TRP A 266 -5.95 31.58 -8.40
N GLN A 267 -6.39 32.37 -9.39
CA GLN A 267 -5.84 32.35 -10.75
C GLN A 267 -4.41 32.90 -10.82
N ARG A 268 -4.04 33.81 -9.90
CA ARG A 268 -2.70 34.42 -9.84
C ARG A 268 -1.69 33.55 -9.09
N LEU A 269 -2.14 32.55 -8.35
CA LEU A 269 -1.24 31.62 -7.67
C LEU A 269 -0.51 30.74 -8.67
N GLN A 270 0.80 30.58 -8.46
CA GLN A 270 1.61 29.65 -9.24
C GLN A 270 1.05 28.22 -9.10
N LYS A 271 1.06 27.46 -10.21
CA LYS A 271 0.59 26.07 -10.25
C LYS A 271 1.18 25.21 -9.12
N ASP A 272 2.46 25.40 -8.82
CA ASP A 272 3.14 24.67 -7.75
C ASP A 272 2.52 24.96 -6.35
N ASN A 273 2.12 26.20 -6.06
CA ASN A 273 1.42 26.56 -4.82
C ASN A 273 0.02 25.91 -4.72
N LEU A 274 -0.67 25.78 -5.85
CA LEU A 274 -1.95 25.06 -5.91
C LEU A 274 -1.75 23.56 -5.66
N ASP A 275 -0.69 22.97 -6.22
CA ASP A 275 -0.33 21.57 -5.97
C ASP A 275 0.04 21.34 -4.49
N ARG A 276 0.75 22.29 -3.84
CA ARG A 276 1.01 22.24 -2.38
C ARG A 276 -0.30 22.17 -1.59
N MET A 277 -1.23 23.08 -1.89
CA MET A 277 -2.52 23.14 -1.19
C MET A 277 -3.32 21.84 -1.37
N GLN A 278 -3.35 21.28 -2.58
CA GLN A 278 -4.00 19.99 -2.81
C GLN A 278 -3.39 18.88 -1.98
N CYS A 279 -2.06 18.84 -1.84
CA CYS A 279 -1.38 17.84 -1.02
C CYS A 279 -1.65 18.03 0.48
N VAL A 280 -1.82 19.28 0.95
CA VAL A 280 -2.24 19.55 2.34
C VAL A 280 -3.64 19.00 2.60
N LEU A 281 -4.57 19.20 1.67
CA LEU A 281 -5.93 18.66 1.78
C LEU A 281 -5.98 17.13 1.63
N ALA A 282 -5.06 16.55 0.84
CA ALA A 282 -5.01 15.11 0.61
C ALA A 282 -4.33 14.34 1.76
N ALA A 283 -3.41 14.94 2.51
CA ALA A 283 -2.72 14.27 3.62
C ALA A 283 -3.65 13.65 4.69
N PRO A 284 -4.68 14.35 5.22
CA PRO A 284 -5.62 13.74 6.17
C PRO A 284 -6.52 12.69 5.50
N LEU A 285 -6.88 12.86 4.22
CA LEU A 285 -7.60 11.85 3.45
C LEU A 285 -6.77 10.58 3.24
N LEU A 286 -5.46 10.72 3.03
CA LEU A 286 -4.52 9.61 2.93
C LEU A 286 -4.39 8.86 4.26
N SER A 287 -4.37 9.57 5.39
CA SER A 287 -4.43 8.96 6.72
C SER A 287 -5.70 8.13 6.91
N MET A 288 -6.86 8.70 6.57
CA MET A 288 -8.14 7.98 6.58
C MET A 288 -8.12 6.76 5.66
N SER A 289 -7.50 6.88 4.48
CA SER A 289 -7.39 5.78 3.51
C SER A 289 -6.57 4.62 4.08
N ALA A 290 -5.42 4.92 4.69
CA ALA A 290 -4.60 3.92 5.36
C ALA A 290 -5.38 3.18 6.46
N ILE A 291 -6.03 3.92 7.37
CA ILE A 291 -6.82 3.33 8.46
C ILE A 291 -7.97 2.47 7.91
N SER A 292 -8.69 2.96 6.89
CA SER A 292 -9.77 2.18 6.26
C SER A 292 -9.27 0.83 5.73
N ASN A 293 -8.09 0.81 5.12
CA ASN A 293 -7.51 -0.43 4.59
C ASN A 293 -7.07 -1.39 5.69
N PHE A 294 -6.68 -0.88 6.87
CA PHE A 294 -6.37 -1.71 8.03
C PHE A 294 -7.61 -2.45 8.55
N TYR A 295 -8.80 -1.82 8.55
CA TYR A 295 -10.05 -2.55 8.80
C TYR A 295 -10.24 -3.69 7.80
N PHE A 296 -10.02 -3.42 6.50
CA PHE A 296 -10.31 -4.37 5.44
C PHE A 296 -9.52 -5.67 5.52
N PHE A 297 -8.19 -5.61 5.68
CA PHE A 297 -7.36 -6.82 5.65
C PHE A 297 -6.84 -7.29 7.01
N ALA A 298 -6.93 -6.48 8.07
CA ALA A 298 -6.49 -6.87 9.43
C ALA A 298 -7.66 -7.04 10.41
N GLY A 299 -8.89 -6.80 9.97
CA GLY A 299 -10.10 -6.96 10.77
C GLY A 299 -10.41 -5.78 11.69
N LYS A 300 -11.54 -5.90 12.39
CA LYS A 300 -12.10 -4.82 13.20
C LYS A 300 -11.18 -4.40 14.35
N ASP A 301 -10.64 -5.36 15.10
CA ASP A 301 -9.86 -5.07 16.30
C ASP A 301 -8.60 -4.25 15.98
N VAL A 302 -7.87 -4.61 14.91
CA VAL A 302 -6.70 -3.85 14.45
C VAL A 302 -7.12 -2.48 13.95
N GLY A 303 -8.18 -2.39 13.14
CA GLY A 303 -8.70 -1.12 12.65
C GLY A 303 -9.09 -0.16 13.77
N ASP A 304 -9.77 -0.66 14.80
CA ASP A 304 -10.18 0.11 15.97
C ASP A 304 -8.96 0.62 16.76
N ILE A 305 -7.91 -0.20 16.91
CA ILE A 305 -6.64 0.24 17.56
C ILE A 305 -6.01 1.40 16.79
N PHE A 306 -5.90 1.29 15.46
CA PHE A 306 -5.37 2.36 14.62
C PHE A 306 -6.20 3.64 14.71
N TRP A 307 -7.53 3.52 14.65
CA TRP A 307 -8.45 4.64 14.75
C TRP A 307 -8.34 5.35 16.10
N ASN A 308 -8.42 4.59 17.19
CA ASN A 308 -8.38 5.12 18.54
C ASN A 308 -7.02 5.77 18.85
N LYS A 309 -5.91 5.19 18.40
CA LYS A 309 -4.58 5.80 18.58
C LYS A 309 -4.36 7.02 17.70
N ALA A 310 -4.85 7.01 16.46
CA ALA A 310 -4.76 8.19 15.58
C ALA A 310 -5.50 9.39 16.19
N ILE A 311 -6.74 9.19 16.66
CA ILE A 311 -7.56 10.27 17.25
C ILE A 311 -7.07 10.65 18.65
N GLY A 312 -6.71 9.67 19.47
CA GLY A 312 -6.23 9.89 20.84
C GLY A 312 -4.79 10.42 20.92
N SER A 313 -4.03 10.37 19.82
CA SER A 313 -2.71 10.99 19.78
C SER A 313 -2.82 12.51 19.92
N GLY A 314 -1.92 13.12 20.70
CA GLY A 314 -1.93 14.57 20.89
C GLY A 314 -1.79 15.33 19.57
N TRP A 315 -2.33 16.56 19.51
CA TRP A 315 -2.38 17.37 18.27
C TRP A 315 -1.02 17.56 17.58
N MET A 316 0.08 17.60 18.34
CA MET A 316 1.45 17.66 17.79
C MET A 316 1.82 16.40 17.03
N CYS A 317 1.42 15.22 17.54
CA CYS A 317 1.65 13.95 16.86
C CYS A 317 0.82 13.87 15.57
N GLN A 318 -0.45 14.29 15.62
CA GLN A 318 -1.32 14.36 14.44
C GLN A 318 -0.76 15.31 13.38
N LEU A 319 -0.30 16.51 13.79
CA LEU A 319 0.32 17.47 12.89
C LEU A 319 1.61 16.92 12.27
N ALA A 320 2.43 16.21 13.05
CA ALA A 320 3.62 15.55 12.54
C ALA A 320 3.25 14.48 11.49
N ILE A 321 2.28 13.61 11.79
CA ILE A 321 1.80 12.58 10.85
C ILE A 321 1.28 13.22 9.56
N PHE A 322 0.43 14.25 9.65
CA PHE A 322 -0.07 14.93 8.46
C PHE A 322 1.04 15.63 7.67
N SER A 323 2.07 16.16 8.33
CA SER A 323 3.24 16.74 7.66
C SER A 323 4.04 15.67 6.90
N ILE A 324 4.20 14.49 7.48
CA ILE A 324 4.87 13.34 6.84
C ILE A 324 4.04 12.83 5.66
N LEU A 325 2.73 12.69 5.84
CA LEU A 325 1.82 12.28 4.76
C LEU A 325 1.73 13.33 3.66
N TYR A 326 1.87 14.62 3.97
CA TYR A 326 2.02 15.67 2.98
C TYR A 326 3.27 15.47 2.12
N CYS A 327 4.41 15.12 2.72
CA CYS A 327 5.62 14.76 1.97
C CYS A 327 5.35 13.59 1.02
N CYS A 328 4.66 12.54 1.49
CA CYS A 328 4.22 11.42 0.65
C CYS A 328 3.33 11.90 -0.52
N CYS A 329 2.35 12.77 -0.26
CA CYS A 329 1.48 13.35 -1.28
C CYS A 329 2.27 14.13 -2.34
N ARG A 330 3.26 14.94 -1.94
CA ARG A 330 4.10 15.71 -2.88
C ARG A 330 4.90 14.80 -3.80
N ILE A 331 5.51 13.76 -3.25
CA ILE A 331 6.26 12.77 -4.03
C ILE A 331 5.32 12.03 -4.98
N SER A 332 4.21 11.51 -4.44
CA SER A 332 3.20 10.78 -5.22
C SER A 332 2.65 11.62 -6.37
N ASN A 333 2.34 12.91 -6.13
CA ASN A 333 1.82 13.80 -7.15
C ASN A 333 2.85 14.04 -8.28
N LYS A 334 4.13 14.22 -7.94
CA LYS A 334 5.20 14.37 -8.95
C LYS A 334 5.41 13.09 -9.76
N LEU A 335 5.33 11.92 -9.10
CA LEU A 335 5.54 10.61 -9.74
C LEU A 335 4.27 10.05 -10.41
N ARG A 336 3.13 10.75 -10.31
CA ARG A 336 1.80 10.28 -10.73
C ARG A 336 1.72 9.89 -12.21
N HIS A 337 2.41 10.64 -13.05
CA HIS A 337 2.39 10.48 -14.51
C HIS A 337 3.47 9.54 -15.04
N ILE A 338 4.42 9.12 -14.20
CA ILE A 338 5.54 8.28 -14.63
C ILE A 338 5.10 6.82 -14.56
N GLN A 339 5.11 6.14 -15.71
CA GLN A 339 4.80 4.72 -15.79
C GLN A 339 5.88 3.89 -15.08
N ALA A 340 5.48 2.84 -14.38
CA ALA A 340 6.38 2.07 -13.53
C ALA A 340 7.52 1.35 -14.29
N HIS A 341 7.37 1.10 -15.60
CA HIS A 341 8.39 0.47 -16.44
C HIS A 341 9.39 1.48 -17.06
N MET A 342 9.19 2.79 -16.85
CA MET A 342 10.10 3.85 -17.31
C MET A 342 11.04 4.37 -16.21
N MET A 343 10.92 3.82 -14.99
CA MET A 343 11.92 3.95 -13.91
C MET A 343 12.78 2.70 -13.92
#